data_AF-A0A293MGB9-F1
#
_entry.id   AF-A0A293MGB9-F1
#
_cell.length_a   1.000
_cell.length_b   1.000
_cell.length_c   1.000
_cell.angle_alpha   90.00
_cell.angle_beta   90.00
_cell.angle_gamma   90.00
#
_symmetry.space_group_name_H-M   'P 1'
#
loop_
_entity.id
_entity.type
_entity.pdbx_description
1 polymer ?
#
loop_
_entity_poly.entity_id
_entity_poly.type
_entity_poly.pdbx_seq_one_letter_code
_entity_poly.pdbx_strand_id
1 'polypeptide(L)'
;MCQAYNKLGAPAVWKVALQVQSVPGGGHAPVRGDSTRHAKRKAEPEISEPVSVDVTVMGSVHRVGEPLQLDCEATGLPAPKLSWTHEGIEVRPDGHRSLLPNSTLYIASAAMSDGGEYHCTGRNDHSEASASVKIPIEEVPVPENCRDDAKLANCNLIVKARYCTLRQYARICCRSCLLAGQIHKGAIDNLIS
;
A
#
# COMPACT_ATOMS: atom_id res chain seq x y z
N MET A 1 -18.39 48.50 -3.59
CA MET A 1 -18.12 47.06 -3.47
C MET A 1 -17.20 46.86 -2.27
N CYS A 2 -17.70 46.27 -1.19
CA CYS A 2 -16.87 46.00 0.00
C CYS A 2 -16.39 44.54 -0.07
N GLN A 3 -15.08 44.34 -0.13
CA GLN A 3 -14.46 43.01 -0.02
C GLN A 3 -14.06 42.78 1.44
N ALA A 4 -14.38 41.58 1.95
CA ALA A 4 -13.99 41.17 3.28
C ALA A 4 -12.63 40.43 3.21
N TYR A 5 -11.70 40.86 4.05
CA TYR A 5 -10.37 40.25 4.20
C TYR A 5 -10.29 39.54 5.56
N ASN A 6 -9.49 38.48 5.65
CA ASN A 6 -9.21 37.83 6.93
C ASN A 6 -8.23 38.66 7.78
N LYS A 7 -7.98 38.25 9.03
CA LYS A 7 -7.05 38.96 9.95
C LYS A 7 -5.59 39.01 9.48
N LEU A 8 -5.26 38.30 8.40
CA LEU A 8 -3.93 38.26 7.78
C LEU A 8 -3.90 39.00 6.42
N GLY A 9 -5.00 39.67 6.03
CA GLY A 9 -5.07 40.47 4.80
C GLY A 9 -5.33 39.67 3.52
N ALA A 10 -5.64 38.38 3.60
CA ALA A 10 -5.99 37.57 2.42
C ALA A 10 -7.48 37.72 2.06
N PRO A 11 -7.83 37.79 0.76
CA PRO A 11 -9.22 37.89 0.32
C PRO A 11 -9.98 36.60 0.63
N ALA A 12 -11.17 36.72 1.21
CA ALA A 12 -12.00 35.56 1.53
C ALA A 12 -12.59 34.93 0.26
N VAL A 13 -12.29 33.65 0.00
CA VAL A 13 -12.88 32.86 -1.09
C VAL A 13 -14.01 32.00 -0.52
N TRP A 14 -15.23 32.21 -1.00
CA TRP A 14 -16.42 31.48 -0.57
C TRP A 14 -16.88 30.55 -1.70
N LYS A 15 -16.98 29.24 -1.44
CA LYS A 15 -17.69 28.32 -2.34
C LYS A 15 -19.12 28.15 -1.84
N VAL A 16 -20.08 28.77 -2.52
CA VAL A 16 -21.50 28.56 -2.26
C VAL A 16 -21.93 27.32 -3.05
N ALA A 17 -22.30 26.24 -2.36
CA ALA A 17 -22.99 25.11 -2.97
C ALA A 17 -24.50 25.35 -2.88
N LEU A 18 -25.12 25.72 -4.00
CA LEU A 18 -26.57 25.82 -4.11
C LEU A 18 -27.14 24.42 -4.40
N GLN A 19 -27.93 23.90 -3.47
CA GLN A 19 -28.82 22.76 -3.72
C GLN A 19 -30.20 23.32 -4.05
N VAL A 20 -30.60 23.23 -5.32
CA VAL A 20 -31.96 23.55 -5.77
C VAL A 20 -32.76 22.26 -5.82
N GLN A 21 -33.80 22.15 -4.99
CA GLN A 21 -34.82 21.12 -5.13
C GLN A 21 -36.11 21.76 -5.67
N SER A 22 -36.68 21.14 -6.69
CA SER A 22 -37.96 21.54 -7.31
C SER A 22 -39.14 21.11 -6.43
N VAL A 23 -40.06 22.03 -6.13
CA VAL A 23 -41.30 21.76 -5.38
C VAL A 23 -42.50 21.75 -6.34
N PRO A 24 -43.34 20.71 -6.37
CA PRO A 24 -44.62 20.74 -7.08
C PRO A 24 -45.66 21.52 -6.26
N GLY A 25 -46.46 22.34 -6.94
CA GLY A 25 -47.44 23.23 -6.33
C GLY A 25 -48.64 22.53 -5.67
N GLY A 26 -49.20 23.19 -4.65
CA GLY A 26 -50.53 22.87 -4.13
C GLY A 26 -50.81 23.42 -2.73
N GLY A 27 -51.87 24.24 -2.61
CA GLY A 27 -52.72 24.37 -1.42
C GLY A 27 -52.27 25.33 -0.31
N HIS A 28 -52.95 26.47 -0.18
CA HIS A 28 -52.81 27.37 0.97
C HIS A 28 -53.59 26.84 2.19
N ALA A 29 -52.86 26.59 3.28
CA ALA A 29 -53.39 26.48 4.64
C ALA A 29 -52.54 27.35 5.59
N PRO A 30 -53.12 27.96 6.65
CA PRO A 30 -52.38 28.86 7.53
C PRO A 30 -51.45 28.05 8.44
N VAL A 31 -50.15 28.12 8.18
CA VAL A 31 -49.11 27.51 9.01
C VAL A 31 -48.89 28.41 10.23
N ARG A 32 -49.19 27.87 11.42
CA ARG A 32 -48.84 28.47 12.71
C ARG A 32 -47.31 28.56 12.75
N GLY A 33 -46.79 29.78 12.79
CA GLY A 33 -45.35 30.04 12.75
C GLY A 33 -44.65 29.50 13.98
N ASP A 34 -44.13 28.28 13.88
CA ASP A 34 -43.17 27.78 14.86
C ASP A 34 -41.80 28.32 14.46
N SER A 35 -41.36 29.33 15.22
CA SER A 35 -40.02 29.88 15.13
C SER A 35 -39.03 28.81 15.58
N THR A 36 -38.65 27.91 14.67
CA THR A 36 -37.55 26.97 14.89
C THR A 36 -36.29 27.79 15.13
N ARG A 37 -35.92 27.92 16.41
CA ARG A 37 -34.62 28.46 16.81
C ARG A 37 -33.58 27.55 16.18
N HIS A 38 -32.94 28.02 15.12
CA HIS A 38 -31.75 27.39 14.60
C HIS A 38 -30.71 27.50 15.72
N ALA A 39 -30.55 26.42 16.48
CA ALA A 39 -29.49 26.34 17.46
C ALA A 39 -28.16 26.50 16.71
N LYS A 40 -27.56 27.68 16.83
CA LYS A 40 -26.22 27.96 16.33
C LYS A 40 -25.28 27.02 17.10
N ARG A 41 -24.96 25.86 16.54
CA ARG A 41 -23.87 25.03 17.06
C ARG A 41 -22.60 25.85 16.94
N LYS A 42 -22.00 26.19 18.08
CA LYS A 42 -20.65 26.75 18.13
C LYS A 42 -19.73 25.68 17.56
N ALA A 43 -19.12 25.94 16.40
CA ALA A 43 -18.07 25.08 15.89
C ALA A 43 -16.84 25.29 16.78
N GLU A 44 -16.48 24.26 17.54
CA GLU A 44 -15.22 24.22 18.28
C GLU A 44 -14.13 23.82 17.28
N PRO A 45 -12.96 24.49 17.26
CA PRO A 45 -11.89 24.11 16.35
C PRO A 45 -11.41 22.70 16.67
N GLU A 46 -11.48 21.80 15.68
CA GLU A 46 -10.90 20.47 15.80
C GLU A 46 -9.37 20.60 15.75
N ILE A 47 -8.68 20.02 16.73
CA ILE A 47 -7.21 20.04 16.79
C ILE A 47 -6.69 19.16 15.66
N SER A 48 -5.97 19.76 14.69
CA SER A 48 -5.38 19.05 13.56
C SER A 48 -3.87 19.26 13.48
N GLU A 49 -3.11 18.17 13.32
CA GLU A 49 -1.68 18.19 13.04
C GLU A 49 -1.42 17.61 11.63
N PRO A 50 -0.47 18.19 10.88
CA PRO A 50 -0.16 17.74 9.54
C PRO A 50 0.40 16.32 9.57
N VAL A 51 0.07 15.53 8.54
CA VAL A 51 0.63 14.18 8.40
C VAL A 51 2.11 14.25 8.04
N SER A 52 2.93 13.47 8.74
CA SER A 52 4.32 13.16 8.38
C SER A 52 4.45 11.65 8.23
N VAL A 53 5.23 11.20 7.24
CA VAL A 53 5.41 9.78 6.93
C VAL A 53 6.90 9.47 6.82
N ASP A 54 7.32 8.36 7.40
CA ASP A 54 8.66 7.80 7.28
C ASP A 54 8.58 6.33 6.82
N VAL A 55 9.58 5.91 6.05
CA VAL A 55 9.70 4.53 5.57
C VAL A 55 11.08 4.00 5.96
N THR A 56 11.08 2.89 6.68
CA THR A 56 12.29 2.19 7.12
C THR A 56 12.37 0.80 6.48
N VAL A 57 13.55 0.47 5.95
CA VAL A 57 13.84 -0.84 5.35
C VAL A 57 14.64 -1.68 6.35
N MET A 58 14.17 -2.89 6.64
CA MET A 58 14.87 -3.80 7.53
C MET A 58 15.97 -4.55 6.79
N GLY A 59 17.22 -4.11 6.97
CA GLY A 59 18.39 -4.69 6.29
C GLY A 59 18.90 -3.81 5.15
N SER A 60 20.06 -4.17 4.59
CA SER A 60 20.75 -3.39 3.56
C SER A 60 20.80 -4.04 2.19
N VAL A 61 20.65 -5.37 2.14
CA VAL A 61 20.71 -6.17 0.91
C VAL A 61 19.64 -7.25 1.01
N HIS A 62 18.86 -7.41 -0.06
CA HIS A 62 17.83 -8.43 -0.17
C HIS A 62 18.08 -9.26 -1.43
N ARG A 63 18.19 -10.57 -1.26
CA ARG A 63 18.32 -11.51 -2.39
C ARG A 63 17.01 -12.22 -2.67
N VAL A 64 16.91 -12.77 -3.88
CA VAL A 64 15.82 -13.68 -4.23
C VAL A 64 15.71 -14.81 -3.19
N GLY A 65 14.51 -15.04 -2.67
CA GLY A 65 14.25 -16.05 -1.65
C GLY A 65 14.35 -15.56 -0.21
N GLU A 66 14.92 -14.37 0.05
CA GLU A 66 15.03 -13.79 1.39
C GLU A 66 13.80 -12.98 1.77
N PRO A 67 13.50 -12.84 3.07
CA PRO A 67 12.41 -11.98 3.50
C PRO A 67 12.73 -10.49 3.26
N LEU A 68 11.70 -9.73 2.91
CA LEU A 68 11.74 -8.27 2.79
C LEU A 68 10.68 -7.68 3.73
N GLN A 69 11.10 -6.73 4.56
CA GLN A 69 10.23 -6.03 5.50
C GLN A 69 10.43 -4.52 5.36
N LEU A 70 9.33 -3.82 5.09
CA LEU A 70 9.27 -2.37 4.95
C LEU A 70 8.31 -1.83 6.01
N ASP A 71 8.84 -1.07 6.94
CA ASP A 71 8.06 -0.44 8.00
C ASP A 71 7.67 0.96 7.55
N CYS A 72 6.42 1.34 7.78
CA CYS A 72 5.94 2.70 7.54
C CYS A 72 5.32 3.26 8.79
N GLU A 73 5.83 4.40 9.23
CA GLU A 73 5.34 5.13 10.38
C GLU A 73 4.77 6.46 9.92
N ALA A 74 3.64 6.85 10.51
CA ALA A 74 3.06 8.16 10.25
C ALA A 74 2.53 8.81 11.52
N THR A 75 2.75 10.13 11.61
CA THR A 75 2.25 10.98 12.68
C THR A 75 1.26 11.99 12.09
N GLY A 76 0.37 12.54 12.93
CA GLY A 76 -0.64 13.50 12.53
C GLY A 76 -1.92 13.36 13.37
N LEU A 77 -2.73 14.42 13.38
CA LEU A 77 -3.99 14.47 14.11
C LEU A 77 -5.11 14.98 13.18
N PRO A 78 -6.24 14.27 13.03
CA PRO A 78 -6.48 12.89 13.48
C PRO A 78 -5.46 11.89 12.94
N ALA A 79 -5.32 10.74 13.62
CA ALA A 79 -4.36 9.69 13.26
C ALA A 79 -4.51 9.30 11.78
N PRO A 80 -3.43 9.33 10.98
CA PRO A 80 -3.51 9.06 9.56
C PRO A 80 -3.76 7.58 9.27
N LYS A 81 -4.48 7.32 8.18
CA LYS A 81 -4.57 5.99 7.57
C LYS A 81 -3.42 5.81 6.61
N LEU A 82 -2.73 4.67 6.71
CA LEU A 82 -1.59 4.34 5.87
C LEU A 82 -1.99 3.40 4.73
N SER A 83 -1.33 3.56 3.58
CA SER A 83 -1.49 2.73 2.40
C SER A 83 -0.17 2.60 1.65
N TRP A 84 0.05 1.43 1.04
CA TRP A 84 1.26 1.14 0.27
C TRP A 84 0.96 1.07 -1.22
N THR A 85 1.88 1.59 -2.02
CA THR A 85 1.94 1.35 -3.46
C THR A 85 3.32 0.86 -3.86
N HIS A 86 3.38 0.02 -4.89
CA HIS A 86 4.61 -0.51 -5.49
C HIS A 86 4.53 -0.28 -6.99
N GLU A 87 5.49 0.45 -7.56
CA GLU A 87 5.48 0.86 -8.98
C GLU A 87 4.14 1.52 -9.40
N GLY A 88 3.57 2.31 -8.49
CA GLY A 88 2.29 3.02 -8.69
C GLY A 88 1.03 2.17 -8.54
N ILE A 89 1.16 0.88 -8.19
CA ILE A 89 0.02 -0.02 -7.99
C ILE A 89 -0.20 -0.24 -6.49
N GLU A 90 -1.45 -0.13 -6.05
CA GLU A 90 -1.84 -0.40 -4.66
C GLU A 90 -1.46 -1.82 -4.23
N VAL A 91 -0.71 -1.93 -3.13
CA VAL A 91 -0.32 -3.21 -2.57
C VAL A 91 -1.48 -3.77 -1.76
N ARG A 92 -2.00 -4.92 -2.19
CA ARG A 92 -2.98 -5.70 -1.44
C ARG A 92 -2.32 -6.94 -0.85
N PRO A 93 -2.74 -7.37 0.36
CA PRO A 93 -2.28 -8.63 0.92
C PRO A 93 -2.78 -9.79 0.05
N ASP A 94 -1.89 -10.75 -0.19
CA ASP A 94 -2.14 -11.95 -0.98
C ASP A 94 -1.32 -13.13 -0.40
N GLY A 95 -1.17 -14.22 -1.16
CA GLY A 95 -0.36 -15.37 -0.71
C GLY A 95 1.15 -15.11 -0.64
N HIS A 96 1.61 -13.96 -1.12
CA HIS A 96 3.02 -13.56 -1.25
C HIS A 96 3.37 -12.36 -0.37
N ARG A 97 2.45 -11.39 -0.25
CA ARG A 97 2.59 -10.13 0.49
C ARG A 97 1.62 -10.09 1.67
N SER A 98 2.11 -9.68 2.83
CA SER A 98 1.31 -9.49 4.05
C SER A 98 1.41 -8.05 4.52
N LEU A 99 0.27 -7.45 4.86
CA LEU A 99 0.21 -6.16 5.54
C LEU A 99 -0.09 -6.39 7.02
N LEU A 100 0.83 -5.99 7.90
CA LEU A 100 0.68 -6.12 9.34
C LEU A 100 -0.09 -4.91 9.92
N PRO A 101 -0.66 -5.04 11.14
CA PRO A 101 -1.44 -3.97 11.77
C PRO A 101 -0.66 -2.67 12.02
N ASN A 102 0.66 -2.74 12.15
CA ASN A 102 1.56 -1.60 12.28
C ASN A 102 1.95 -0.97 10.93
N SER A 103 1.22 -1.28 9.85
CA SER A 103 1.50 -0.81 8.48
C SER A 103 2.82 -1.28 7.89
N THR A 104 3.42 -2.33 8.47
CA THR A 104 4.56 -3.03 7.87
C THR A 104 4.11 -3.87 6.67
N LEU A 105 4.80 -3.71 5.54
CA LEU A 105 4.70 -4.62 4.40
C LEU A 105 5.77 -5.71 4.54
N TYR A 106 5.31 -6.96 4.58
CA TYR A 106 6.16 -8.14 4.69
C TYR A 106 6.02 -9.06 3.47
N ILE A 107 7.15 -9.47 2.91
CA ILE A 107 7.26 -10.44 1.81
C ILE A 107 8.18 -11.56 2.31
N ALA A 108 7.64 -12.78 2.44
CA ALA A 108 8.36 -13.88 3.07
C ALA A 108 9.54 -14.40 2.24
N SER A 109 9.42 -14.34 0.91
CA SER A 109 10.43 -14.75 -0.05
C SER A 109 10.40 -13.78 -1.23
N ALA A 110 11.38 -12.89 -1.31
CA ALA A 110 11.48 -11.89 -2.35
C ALA A 110 11.72 -12.55 -3.72
N ALA A 111 11.04 -12.04 -4.75
CA ALA A 111 11.32 -12.31 -6.15
C ALA A 111 11.93 -11.07 -6.81
N MET A 112 12.55 -11.23 -7.98
CA MET A 112 13.06 -10.09 -8.76
C MET A 112 11.99 -9.03 -9.07
N SER A 113 10.73 -9.47 -9.22
CA SER A 113 9.59 -8.58 -9.44
C SER A 113 9.18 -7.77 -8.21
N ASP A 114 9.68 -8.09 -7.02
CA ASP A 114 9.43 -7.31 -5.80
C ASP A 114 10.43 -6.16 -5.63
N GLY A 115 11.47 -6.09 -6.46
CA GLY A 115 12.30 -4.90 -6.54
C GLY A 115 11.54 -3.71 -7.12
N GLY A 116 12.08 -2.52 -6.92
CA GLY A 116 11.49 -1.27 -7.44
C GLY A 116 11.18 -0.26 -6.36
N GLU A 117 10.36 0.74 -6.71
CA GLU A 117 9.99 1.84 -5.83
C GLU A 117 8.68 1.55 -5.08
N TYR A 118 8.76 1.62 -3.75
CA TYR A 118 7.62 1.53 -2.85
C TYR A 118 7.30 2.90 -2.29
N HIS A 119 6.02 3.23 -2.18
CA HIS A 119 5.57 4.45 -1.52
C HIS A 119 4.58 4.11 -0.41
N CYS A 120 4.80 4.67 0.76
CA CYS A 120 3.80 4.71 1.81
C CYS A 120 3.15 6.08 1.83
N THR A 121 1.81 6.10 1.81
CA THR A 121 1.01 7.32 1.89
C THR A 121 0.17 7.31 3.16
N GLY A 122 0.32 8.36 3.96
CA GLY A 122 -0.47 8.63 5.16
C GLY A 122 -1.47 9.75 4.88
N ARG A 123 -2.75 9.51 5.21
CA ARG A 123 -3.83 10.47 4.97
C ARG A 123 -4.73 10.62 6.18
N ASN A 124 -5.01 11.87 6.56
CA ASN A 124 -6.10 12.23 7.46
C ASN A 124 -7.09 13.19 6.76
N ASP A 125 -8.13 13.62 7.48
CA ASP A 125 -9.18 14.46 6.88
C ASP A 125 -8.70 15.88 6.49
N HIS A 126 -7.50 16.26 6.92
CA HIS A 126 -6.95 17.62 6.77
C HIS A 126 -5.68 17.68 5.90
N SER A 127 -4.94 16.58 5.75
CA SER A 127 -3.64 16.53 5.09
C SER A 127 -3.25 15.11 4.65
N GLU A 128 -2.32 15.05 3.70
CA GLU A 128 -1.76 13.84 3.12
C GLU A 128 -0.26 14.02 2.93
N ALA A 129 0.53 12.99 3.24
CA ALA A 129 1.97 12.97 3.00
C ALA A 129 2.40 11.58 2.56
N SER A 130 3.56 11.51 1.89
CA SER A 130 4.10 10.25 1.37
C SER A 130 5.61 10.20 1.47
N ALA A 131 6.15 9.02 1.71
CA ALA A 131 7.57 8.72 1.63
C ALA A 131 7.80 7.54 0.68
N SER A 132 8.91 7.54 -0.05
CA SER A 132 9.27 6.47 -0.98
C SER A 132 10.63 5.86 -0.66
N VAL A 133 10.80 4.60 -1.04
CA VAL A 133 12.06 3.88 -0.96
C VAL A 133 12.23 2.95 -2.15
N LYS A 134 13.45 2.88 -2.67
CA LYS A 134 13.80 1.97 -3.76
C LYS A 134 14.50 0.74 -3.22
N ILE A 135 13.95 -0.43 -3.50
CA ILE A 135 14.45 -1.72 -3.04
C ILE A 135 15.17 -2.44 -4.18
N PRO A 136 16.50 -2.62 -4.10
CA PRO A 136 17.22 -3.51 -5.00
C PRO A 136 17.07 -4.96 -4.52
N ILE A 137 16.67 -5.86 -5.43
CA ILE A 137 16.72 -7.31 -5.21
C ILE A 137 17.89 -7.88 -6.00
N GLU A 138 18.80 -8.57 -5.31
CA GLU A 138 19.95 -9.23 -5.91
C GLU A 138 19.60 -10.65 -6.38
N GLU A 139 20.16 -11.03 -7.53
CA GLU A 139 20.09 -12.41 -8.02
C GLU A 139 20.91 -13.36 -7.14
N VAL A 140 20.44 -14.60 -7.01
CA VAL A 140 21.17 -15.67 -6.31
C VAL A 140 22.04 -16.43 -7.32
N PRO A 141 23.32 -16.71 -7.00
CA PRO A 141 24.15 -17.55 -7.85
C PRO A 141 23.56 -18.96 -7.98
N VAL A 142 23.34 -19.39 -9.23
CA VAL A 142 22.81 -20.73 -9.53
C VAL A 142 23.98 -21.73 -9.59
N PRO A 143 23.98 -22.78 -8.75
CA PRO A 143 24.96 -23.86 -8.86
C PRO A 143 24.89 -24.57 -10.23
N GLU A 144 26.02 -24.99 -10.80
CA GLU A 144 26.05 -25.60 -12.14
C GLU A 144 25.22 -26.90 -12.26
N ASN A 145 25.06 -27.61 -11.14
CA ASN A 145 24.27 -28.83 -11.02
C ASN A 145 22.77 -28.57 -10.82
N CYS A 146 22.37 -27.32 -10.56
CA CYS A 146 20.97 -26.92 -10.47
C CYS A 146 20.46 -26.51 -11.86
N ARG A 147 19.94 -27.48 -12.61
CA ARG A 147 19.43 -27.30 -13.98
C ARG A 147 17.98 -27.76 -14.10
N ASP A 148 17.27 -27.18 -15.06
CA ASP A 148 15.90 -27.58 -15.38
C ASP A 148 15.90 -28.75 -16.39
N ASP A 149 15.07 -29.75 -16.15
CA ASP A 149 14.81 -30.84 -17.10
C ASP A 149 13.52 -30.57 -17.88
N ALA A 150 13.68 -29.91 -19.03
CA ALA A 150 12.59 -29.58 -19.94
C ALA A 150 11.88 -30.81 -20.54
N LYS A 151 12.45 -32.03 -20.42
CA LYS A 151 11.80 -33.25 -20.89
C LYS A 151 10.72 -33.73 -19.91
N LEU A 152 10.84 -33.37 -18.65
CA LEU A 152 9.96 -33.85 -17.58
C LEU A 152 8.87 -32.84 -17.21
N ALA A 153 9.14 -31.54 -17.33
CA ALA A 153 8.15 -30.52 -16.99
C ALA A 153 8.36 -29.20 -17.73
N ASN A 154 7.27 -28.44 -17.85
CA ASN A 154 7.34 -27.02 -18.17
C ASN A 154 7.56 -26.22 -16.89
N CYS A 155 8.81 -25.84 -16.62
CA CYS A 155 9.18 -25.19 -15.37
C CYS A 155 8.57 -23.80 -15.15
N ASN A 156 8.15 -23.11 -16.22
CA ASN A 156 7.39 -21.87 -16.08
C ASN A 156 6.03 -22.13 -15.41
N LEU A 157 5.35 -23.23 -15.78
CA LEU A 157 4.09 -23.62 -15.14
C LEU A 157 4.30 -24.07 -13.69
N ILE A 158 5.38 -24.80 -13.40
CA ILE A 158 5.73 -25.21 -12.04
C ILE A 158 5.94 -24.00 -11.12
N VAL A 159 6.70 -23.01 -11.58
CA VAL A 159 6.93 -21.76 -10.85
C VAL A 159 5.63 -20.97 -10.67
N LYS A 160 4.83 -20.81 -11.74
CA LYS A 160 3.54 -20.10 -11.68
C LYS A 160 2.55 -20.76 -10.73
N ALA A 161 2.51 -22.08 -10.70
CA ALA A 161 1.65 -22.86 -9.81
C ALA A 161 2.20 -23.01 -8.38
N ARG A 162 3.36 -22.38 -8.06
CA ARG A 162 4.04 -22.48 -6.76
C ARG A 162 4.34 -23.91 -6.33
N TYR A 163 4.55 -24.81 -7.30
CA TYR A 163 4.84 -26.23 -7.06
C TYR A 163 6.31 -26.52 -6.74
N CYS A 164 7.18 -25.52 -6.77
CA CYS A 164 8.57 -25.64 -6.33
C CYS A 164 8.73 -26.00 -4.85
N THR A 165 7.68 -25.86 -4.02
CA THR A 165 7.68 -26.35 -2.63
C THR A 165 7.62 -27.88 -2.54
N LEU A 166 7.20 -28.55 -3.62
CA LEU A 166 7.16 -30.00 -3.72
C LEU A 166 8.50 -30.51 -4.24
N ARG A 167 9.13 -31.39 -3.45
CA ARG A 167 10.49 -31.91 -3.70
C ARG A 167 10.71 -32.43 -5.12
N GLN A 168 9.76 -33.19 -5.67
CA GLN A 168 9.87 -33.77 -7.01
C GLN A 168 9.95 -32.70 -8.12
N TYR A 169 9.18 -31.62 -8.00
CA TYR A 169 9.18 -30.55 -8.98
C TYR A 169 10.37 -29.61 -8.78
N ALA A 170 10.78 -29.37 -7.53
CA ALA A 170 12.01 -28.64 -7.21
C ALA A 170 13.26 -29.32 -7.80
N ARG A 171 13.31 -30.67 -7.81
CA ARG A 171 14.40 -31.42 -8.47
C ARG A 171 14.38 -31.23 -9.98
N ILE A 172 13.21 -31.33 -10.61
CA ILE A 172 13.06 -31.23 -12.07
C ILE A 172 13.31 -29.80 -12.56
N CYS A 173 12.86 -28.79 -11.81
CA CYS A 173 12.89 -27.37 -12.19
C CYS A 173 13.81 -26.56 -11.28
N CYS A 174 14.98 -27.11 -10.92
CA CYS A 174 15.85 -26.54 -9.91
C CYS A 174 16.22 -25.08 -10.19
N ARG A 175 16.69 -24.77 -11.41
CA ARG A 175 17.15 -23.42 -11.77
C ARG A 175 15.99 -22.44 -11.75
N SER A 176 14.88 -22.81 -12.39
CA SER A 176 13.67 -21.99 -12.43
C SER A 176 13.12 -21.71 -11.04
N CYS A 177 13.06 -22.72 -10.18
CA CYS A 177 12.58 -22.59 -8.81
C CYS A 177 13.50 -21.72 -7.94
N LEU A 178 14.82 -21.84 -8.10
CA LEU A 178 15.81 -21.04 -7.38
C LEU A 178 15.72 -19.55 -7.77
N LEU A 179 15.70 -19.26 -9.08
CA LEU A 179 15.59 -17.90 -9.58
C LEU A 179 14.25 -17.24 -9.28
N ALA A 180 13.22 -18.04 -9.02
CA ALA A 180 11.92 -17.56 -8.56
C ALA A 180 11.84 -17.36 -7.03
N GLY A 181 12.90 -17.67 -6.28
CA GLY A 181 12.91 -17.59 -4.80
C GLY A 181 12.05 -18.64 -4.11
N GLN A 182 11.54 -19.63 -4.84
CA GLN A 182 10.64 -20.64 -4.28
C GLN A 182 11.39 -21.79 -3.59
N ILE A 183 12.71 -21.86 -3.78
CA ILE A 183 13.66 -22.71 -3.03
C ILE A 183 14.92 -21.91 -2.74
N HIS A 184 15.58 -22.18 -1.61
CA HIS A 184 16.83 -21.51 -1.20
C HIS A 184 18.03 -22.47 -1.30
N LYS A 185 19.26 -21.93 -1.28
CA LYS A 185 20.51 -22.69 -1.49
C LYS A 185 20.62 -23.95 -0.62
N GLY A 186 20.27 -23.88 0.66
CA GLY A 186 20.30 -25.05 1.57
C GLY A 186 19.33 -26.18 1.20
N ALA A 187 18.26 -25.88 0.46
CA ALA A 187 17.38 -26.92 -0.08
C ALA A 187 18.01 -27.63 -1.29
N ILE A 188 18.86 -26.95 -2.06
CA ILE A 188 19.51 -27.50 -3.27
C ILE A 188 20.40 -28.69 -2.93
N ASP A 189 21.19 -28.60 -1.86
CA ASP A 189 22.11 -29.66 -1.44
C ASP A 189 21.37 -30.99 -1.16
N ASN A 190 20.14 -30.90 -0.65
CA ASN A 190 19.26 -32.05 -0.39
C ASN A 190 18.46 -32.52 -1.63
N LEU A 191 18.37 -31.68 -2.66
CA LEU A 191 17.69 -31.99 -3.92
C LEU A 191 18.61 -32.71 -4.90
N ILE A 192 19.91 -32.45 -4.84
CA ILE A 192 20.89 -32.97 -5.80
C ILE A 192 21.63 -34.23 -5.30
N SER A 193 21.56 -34.51 -3.99
CA SER A 193 21.90 -35.81 -3.41
C SER A 193 20.85 -36.89 -3.79
#